data_AF-A0A916LEC8-F1
#
_entry.id   AF-A0A916LEC8-F1
#
_cell.length_a   1.000
_cell.length_b   1.000
_cell.length_c   1.000
_cell.angle_alpha   90.00
_cell.angle_beta   90.00
_cell.angle_gamma   90.00
#
_symmetry.space_group_name_H-M   'P 1'
#
loop_
_entity.id
_entity.type
_entity.pdbx_description
1 polymer ?
#
loop_
_entity_poly.entity_id
_entity_poly.type
_entity_poly.pdbx_seq_one_letter_code
_entity_poly.pdbx_strand_id
1 'polypeptide(L)'
;MSWGLVSAVYPAADFDAEVDKLISRLLAGPALAIAKTKNAINAATLTELAPTLLRELDGQALLLRTDDFAEGATAFQQRRTPMFTGR
;
A
#
# COMPACT_ATOMS: atom_id res chain seq x y z
N MET A 1 -2.30 5.60 16.92
CA MET A 1 -1.46 6.16 15.83
C MET A 1 0.05 5.96 16.05
N SER A 2 0.49 5.05 16.91
CA SER A 2 1.91 4.94 17.32
C SER A 2 2.87 4.46 16.23
N TRP A 3 2.37 3.83 15.16
CA TRP A 3 3.19 3.23 14.11
C TRP A 3 3.36 4.11 12.86
N GLY A 4 2.68 5.25 12.77
CA GLY A 4 2.83 6.19 11.66
C GLY A 4 2.28 5.73 10.30
N LEU A 5 1.51 4.65 10.23
CA LEU A 5 0.96 4.12 8.96
C LEU A 5 -0.11 5.03 8.32
N VAL A 6 -0.87 5.74 9.16
CA VAL A 6 -1.92 6.67 8.72
C VAL A 6 -1.69 8.03 9.37
N SER A 7 -2.03 9.10 8.65
CA SER A 7 -1.86 10.48 9.14
C SER A 7 -2.98 10.95 10.07
N ALA A 8 -4.18 10.33 9.99
CA ALA A 8 -5.32 10.63 10.84
C ALA A 8 -6.29 9.43 10.92
N VAL A 9 -7.14 9.41 11.96
CA VAL A 9 -8.19 8.41 12.20
C VAL A 9 -9.40 9.16 12.76
N TYR A 10 -10.58 8.89 12.20
CA TYR A 10 -11.82 9.57 12.57
C TYR A 10 -12.95 8.56 12.80
N PRO A 11 -13.98 8.90 13.60
CA PRO A 11 -15.24 8.17 13.61
C PRO A 11 -15.85 8.10 12.21
N ALA A 12 -16.55 7.02 11.89
CA ALA A 12 -17.14 6.82 10.57
C ALA A 12 -18.11 7.95 10.16
N ALA A 13 -18.86 8.49 11.12
CA ALA A 13 -19.81 9.58 10.89
C ALA A 13 -19.14 10.91 10.49
N ASP A 14 -17.86 11.08 10.83
CA ASP A 14 -17.12 12.33 10.59
C ASP A 14 -16.18 12.23 9.37
N PHE A 15 -15.97 11.02 8.84
CA PHE A 15 -14.92 10.75 7.86
C PHE A 15 -15.02 11.63 6.62
N ASP A 16 -16.21 11.72 6.02
CA ASP A 16 -16.43 12.51 4.79
C ASP A 16 -16.15 14.01 5.04
N ALA A 17 -16.62 14.54 6.17
CA ALA A 17 -16.39 15.93 6.53
C ALA A 17 -14.90 16.24 6.73
N GLU A 18 -14.12 15.32 7.31
CA GLU A 18 -12.68 15.50 7.49
C GLU A 18 -11.88 15.36 6.18
N VAL A 19 -12.33 14.50 5.28
CA VAL A 19 -11.79 14.40 3.91
C VAL A 19 -12.03 15.71 3.15
N ASP A 20 -13.24 16.27 3.21
CA ASP A 20 -13.59 17.54 2.56
C ASP A 20 -12.76 18.70 3.08
N LYS A 21 -12.51 18.75 4.39
CA LYS A 21 -11.61 19.75 5.00
C LYS A 21 -10.18 19.62 4.48
N LEU A 22 -9.66 18.39 4.37
CA LEU A 22 -8.31 18.14 3.85
C LEU A 22 -8.19 18.60 2.39
N ILE A 23 -9.15 18.21 1.55
CA ILE A 23 -9.19 18.57 0.13
C ILE A 23 -9.26 20.09 -0.02
N SER A 24 -10.20 20.74 0.69
CA SER A 24 -10.35 22.20 0.66
C SER A 24 -9.06 22.93 1.01
N ARG A 25 -8.33 22.45 2.03
CA ARG A 25 -7.03 23.01 2.41
C ARG A 25 -5.96 22.82 1.34
N LEU A 26 -5.92 21.66 0.67
CA LEU A 26 -4.95 21.41 -0.40
C LEU A 26 -5.23 22.25 -1.64
N LEU A 27 -6.51 22.42 -2.01
CA LEU A 27 -6.93 23.24 -3.14
C LEU A 27 -6.65 24.73 -2.93
N ALA A 28 -6.82 25.23 -1.70
CA ALA A 28 -6.50 26.62 -1.36
C ALA A 28 -4.99 26.86 -1.12
N GLY A 29 -4.18 25.80 -1.10
CA GLY A 29 -2.77 25.86 -0.75
C GLY A 29 -1.82 26.23 -1.91
N PRO A 30 -0.53 26.49 -1.61
CA PRO A 30 0.48 26.81 -2.61
C PRO A 30 0.91 25.55 -3.38
N ALA A 31 0.18 25.21 -4.44
CA ALA A 31 0.35 23.95 -5.20
C ALA A 31 1.80 23.66 -5.62
N LEU A 32 2.54 24.68 -6.08
CA LEU A 32 3.95 24.52 -6.48
C LEU A 32 4.85 24.13 -5.30
N ALA A 33 4.65 24.76 -4.13
CA ALA A 33 5.43 24.45 -2.93
C ALA A 33 5.13 23.03 -2.46
N ILE A 34 3.84 22.65 -2.41
CA ILE A 34 3.41 21.30 -2.05
C ILE A 34 4.06 20.25 -2.97
N ALA A 35 4.04 20.49 -4.28
CA ALA A 35 4.64 19.58 -5.26
C ALA A 35 6.16 19.46 -5.07
N LYS A 36 6.88 20.58 -4.91
CA LYS A 36 8.34 20.55 -4.69
C LYS A 36 8.72 19.87 -3.38
N THR A 37 7.98 20.12 -2.30
CA THR A 37 8.19 19.44 -1.01
C THR A 37 7.94 17.94 -1.12
N LYS A 38 6.84 17.51 -1.75
CA LYS A 38 6.55 16.08 -1.96
C LYS A 38 7.66 15.40 -2.76
N ASN A 39 8.15 16.05 -3.82
CA ASN A 39 9.26 15.52 -4.63
C ASN A 39 10.55 15.37 -3.81
N ALA A 40 10.90 16.39 -2.99
CA ALA A 40 12.08 16.33 -2.14
C ALA A 40 11.99 15.20 -1.10
N ILE A 41 10.83 15.03 -0.45
CA ILE A 41 10.60 13.94 0.51
C ILE A 41 10.71 12.59 -0.20
N ASN A 42 10.02 12.39 -1.32
CA ASN A 42 10.06 11.13 -2.06
C ASN A 42 11.49 10.78 -2.51
N ALA A 43 12.26 11.76 -2.99
CA ALA A 43 13.65 11.55 -3.36
C ALA A 43 14.53 11.14 -2.18
N ALA A 44 14.19 11.57 -0.96
CA ALA A 44 14.92 11.22 0.26
C ALA A 44 14.48 9.87 0.87
N THR A 45 13.20 9.47 0.70
CA THR A 45 12.63 8.33 1.44
C THR A 45 12.25 7.13 0.59
N LEU A 46 12.04 7.30 -0.73
CA LEU A 46 11.55 6.25 -1.63
C LEU A 46 12.62 5.81 -2.64
N THR A 47 13.91 5.91 -2.27
CA THR A 47 15.03 5.58 -3.16
C THR A 47 15.00 4.14 -3.66
N GLU A 48 14.51 3.21 -2.83
CA GLU A 48 14.42 1.79 -3.13
C GLU A 48 13.05 1.34 -3.65
N LEU A 49 12.08 2.25 -3.83
CA LEU A 49 10.72 1.85 -4.18
C LEU A 49 10.68 1.12 -5.54
N ALA A 50 11.27 1.71 -6.58
CA ALA A 50 11.30 1.10 -7.91
C ALA A 50 12.03 -0.26 -7.95
N PRO A 51 13.29 -0.40 -7.46
CA PRO A 51 13.94 -1.70 -7.45
C PRO A 51 13.27 -2.72 -6.52
N THR A 52 12.58 -2.29 -5.45
CA THR A 52 11.76 -3.17 -4.61
C THR A 52 10.59 -3.74 -5.39
N LEU A 53 9.83 -2.90 -6.11
CA LEU A 53 8.72 -3.36 -6.94
C LEU A 53 9.16 -4.34 -8.03
N LEU A 54 10.35 -4.17 -8.60
CA LEU A 54 10.91 -5.14 -9.57
C LEU A 54 11.24 -6.48 -8.91
N ARG A 55 11.88 -6.47 -7.74
CA ARG A 55 12.15 -7.70 -6.97
C ARG A 55 10.86 -8.42 -6.57
N GLU A 56 9.84 -7.65 -6.18
CA GLU A 56 8.51 -8.19 -5.90
C GLU A 56 7.89 -8.82 -7.14
N LEU A 57 7.92 -8.14 -8.29
CA LEU A 57 7.41 -8.69 -9.55
C LEU A 57 8.07 -10.03 -9.89
N ASP A 58 9.40 -10.10 -9.86
CA ASP A 58 10.14 -11.32 -10.19
C ASP A 58 9.83 -12.45 -9.22
N GLY A 59 9.84 -12.16 -7.91
CA GLY A 59 9.53 -13.13 -6.86
C GLY A 59 8.10 -13.64 -6.95
N GLN A 60 7.12 -12.76 -7.13
CA GLN A 60 5.71 -13.14 -7.26
C GLN A 60 5.46 -13.93 -8.54
N ALA A 61 6.08 -13.57 -9.66
CA ALA A 61 5.95 -14.31 -10.91
C ALA A 61 6.43 -15.77 -10.79
N LEU A 62 7.44 -16.03 -9.97
CA LEU A 62 7.88 -17.37 -9.60
C LEU A 62 6.88 -18.07 -8.68
N LEU A 63 6.49 -17.41 -7.58
CA LEU A 63 5.57 -17.97 -6.58
C LEU A 63 4.20 -18.33 -7.17
N LEU A 64 3.68 -17.55 -8.12
CA LEU A 64 2.42 -17.84 -8.79
C LEU A 64 2.41 -19.16 -9.58
N ARG A 65 3.58 -19.78 -9.80
CA ARG A 65 3.72 -21.05 -10.54
C ARG A 65 4.00 -22.24 -9.63
N THR A 66 4.05 -22.04 -8.31
CA THR A 66 4.35 -23.10 -7.35
C THR A 66 3.12 -23.91 -6.99
N ASP A 67 3.33 -25.14 -6.51
CA ASP A 67 2.26 -26.00 -6.01
C ASP A 67 1.60 -25.37 -4.78
N ASP A 68 2.38 -24.70 -3.94
CA ASP A 68 1.90 -23.99 -2.75
C ASP A 68 0.95 -22.83 -3.10
N PHE A 69 1.17 -22.13 -4.21
CA PHE A 69 0.22 -21.11 -4.66
C PHE A 69 -1.10 -21.76 -5.11
N ALA A 70 -1.03 -22.83 -5.91
CA ALA A 70 -2.21 -23.55 -6.37
C ALA A 70 -3.03 -24.11 -5.19
N GLU A 71 -2.35 -24.68 -4.20
CA GLU A 71 -2.95 -25.16 -2.95
C GLU A 71 -3.57 -24.02 -2.13
N GLY A 72 -2.84 -22.92 -1.93
CA GLY A 72 -3.33 -21.76 -1.18
C GLY A 72 -4.60 -21.17 -1.79
N ALA A 73 -4.62 -20.99 -3.12
CA ALA A 73 -5.78 -20.50 -3.85
C ALA A 73 -6.97 -21.47 -3.75
N THR A 74 -6.72 -22.77 -3.92
CA THR A 74 -7.75 -23.83 -3.83
C THR A 74 -8.34 -23.92 -2.43
N ALA A 75 -7.48 -23.95 -1.40
CA ALA A 75 -7.87 -24.02 0.00
C ALA A 75 -8.71 -22.80 0.42
N PHE A 76 -8.31 -21.59 -0.03
CA PHE A 76 -9.08 -20.36 0.18
C PHE A 76 -10.48 -20.46 -0.42
N GLN A 77 -10.60 -20.88 -1.69
CA GLN A 77 -11.89 -21.06 -2.35
C GLN A 77 -12.78 -22.10 -1.64
N GLN A 78 -12.16 -23.16 -1.14
CA GLN A 78 -12.85 -24.24 -0.43
C GLN A 78 -13.06 -23.97 1.07
N ARG A 79 -12.57 -22.83 1.59
CA ARG A 79 -12.62 -22.45 3.02
C ARG A 79 -12.04 -23.53 3.95
N ARG A 80 -10.97 -24.17 3.52
CA ARG A 80 -10.21 -25.14 4.32
C ARG A 80 -8.81 -24.62 4.63
N THR A 81 -8.15 -25.22 5.61
CA THR A 81 -6.75 -24.95 5.89
C THR A 81 -5.87 -25.47 4.75
N PRO A 82 -4.92 -24.67 4.21
CA PRO A 82 -3.98 -25.12 3.19
C PRO A 82 -2.87 -26.02 3.78
N MET A 83 -2.30 -26.89 2.95
CA MET A 83 -1.12 -27.70 3.27
C MET A 83 0.06 -27.34 2.38
N PHE A 84 0.95 -26.47 2.86
CA PHE A 84 2.13 -26.02 2.13
C PHE A 84 3.30 -27.01 2.26
N THR A 85 4.06 -27.15 1.18
CA THR A 85 5.18 -28.10 1.04
C THR A 85 6.50 -27.44 0.63
N GLY A 86 6.49 -26.14 0.33
CA GLY A 86 7.64 -25.38 -0.11
C GLY A 86 8.03 -25.63 -1.57
N ARG A 87 7.07 -26.04 -2.41
CA ARG A 87 7.26 -26.36 -3.83
C ARG A 87 6.29 -25.59 -4.70
#